data_AF-A0A3C1Q6H3-F1
#
_entry.id   AF-A0A3C1Q6H3-F1
#
_cell.length_a   1.000
_cell.length_b   1.000
_cell.length_c   1.000
_cell.angle_alpha   90.00
_cell.angle_beta   90.00
_cell.angle_gamma   90.00
#
_symmetry.space_group_name_H-M   'P 1'
#
loop_
_entity.id
_entity.type
_entity.pdbx_description
1 polymer ?
#
loop_
_entity_poly.entity_id
_entity_poly.type
_entity_poly.pdbx_seq_one_letter_code
_entity_poly.pdbx_strand_id
1 'polypeptide(L)'
;PKFPMFDALDLLLHASAASGNRAYIEIVRNTLAAMTTRGTFDHVEGGLFRYSTTRDWSIPHYEKMLLDNASLLLILAKAYESTGDNSLIAPANSTAEYMNSVLFVPEFGAWAGSQDADENYYALAARDERKKRVPPQIDRVLYVDWNGRASAAMIRAGRAFEKPQWVSIGVNALAEVFDKCFHFSTGLAHFYDGAPHVWGLAHDTISYGAACLRAFHATGDMMWLERSQKLAHRLIATHNTAFRNGERGEYVGEGLLTRLPASDDPPGFARTEPDFHENAYAALWFTRLAQAIPNMDSRGRLRLAAHSSLAFCHSSHELFDILASPYALALAEYLESSTTAHQRQPDVECEGGVCRPSEHADSVRSHPYWAEP
;
A
#
# COMPACT_ATOMS: atom_id res chain seq x y z
N PRO A 1 -0.04 21.06 -13.54
CA PRO A 1 -0.48 19.64 -13.63
C PRO A 1 -1.26 19.27 -12.35
N LYS A 2 -2.18 18.32 -12.43
CA LYS A 2 -2.99 17.82 -11.33
C LYS A 2 -2.83 16.32 -11.22
N PHE A 3 -2.28 15.87 -10.09
CA PHE A 3 -2.04 14.46 -9.78
C PHE A 3 -3.19 13.86 -8.97
N PRO A 4 -3.48 12.56 -9.15
CA PRO A 4 -4.32 11.81 -8.22
C PRO A 4 -3.77 11.82 -6.79
N MET A 5 -4.63 12.10 -5.82
CA MET A 5 -4.26 12.15 -4.40
C MET A 5 -4.81 10.93 -3.65
N PHE A 6 -4.39 9.73 -4.06
CA PHE A 6 -4.97 8.46 -3.58
C PHE A 6 -4.92 8.30 -2.06
N ASP A 7 -3.80 8.64 -1.41
CA ASP A 7 -3.68 8.54 0.05
C ASP A 7 -4.60 9.51 0.79
N ALA A 8 -4.85 10.69 0.21
CA ALA A 8 -5.80 11.64 0.78
C ALA A 8 -7.24 11.11 0.68
N LEU A 9 -7.59 10.48 -0.45
CA LEU A 9 -8.88 9.80 -0.57
C LEU A 9 -9.00 8.66 0.44
N ASP A 10 -7.90 7.94 0.69
CA ASP A 10 -7.90 6.85 1.67
C ASP A 10 -8.11 7.36 3.11
N LEU A 11 -7.40 8.42 3.49
CA LEU A 11 -7.61 9.10 4.76
C LEU A 11 -9.07 9.58 4.92
N LEU A 12 -9.67 10.12 3.86
CA LEU A 12 -11.06 10.58 3.89
C LEU A 12 -12.06 9.43 4.08
N LEU A 13 -11.80 8.25 3.49
CA LEU A 13 -12.62 7.06 3.74
C LEU A 13 -12.54 6.64 5.22
N HIS A 14 -11.35 6.62 5.80
CA HIS A 14 -11.16 6.34 7.23
C HIS A 14 -11.88 7.38 8.10
N ALA A 15 -11.64 8.66 7.85
CA ALA A 15 -12.25 9.76 8.59
C ALA A 15 -13.78 9.76 8.48
N SER A 16 -14.33 9.40 7.31
CA SER A 16 -15.78 9.24 7.12
C SER A 16 -16.34 8.13 8.00
N ALA A 17 -15.66 6.99 8.09
CA ALA A 17 -16.09 5.87 8.93
C ALA A 17 -16.02 6.21 10.42
N ALA A 18 -14.96 6.90 10.86
CA ALA A 18 -14.76 7.27 12.26
C ALA A 18 -15.72 8.37 12.74
N SER A 19 -16.00 9.37 11.90
CA SER A 19 -16.81 10.55 12.29
C SER A 19 -18.28 10.48 11.89
N GLY A 20 -18.63 9.65 10.91
CA GLY A 20 -19.94 9.66 10.25
C GLY A 20 -20.21 10.90 9.38
N ASN A 21 -19.21 11.78 9.19
CA ASN A 21 -19.38 13.00 8.39
C ASN A 21 -19.46 12.68 6.89
N ARG A 22 -20.65 12.86 6.31
CA ARG A 22 -20.92 12.57 4.90
C ARG A 22 -20.16 13.46 3.91
N ALA A 23 -19.65 14.61 4.33
CA ALA A 23 -18.87 15.48 3.45
C ALA A 23 -17.59 14.78 2.93
N TYR A 24 -16.96 13.94 3.76
CA TYR A 24 -15.75 13.21 3.36
C TYR A 24 -16.03 12.19 2.26
N ILE A 25 -17.11 11.41 2.39
CA ILE A 25 -17.46 10.43 1.35
C ILE A 25 -17.90 11.11 0.06
N GLU A 26 -18.53 12.28 0.12
CA GLU A 26 -18.89 13.07 -1.06
C GLU A 26 -17.65 13.56 -1.83
N ILE A 27 -16.61 14.02 -1.12
CA ILE A 27 -15.32 14.38 -1.74
C ILE A 27 -14.72 13.19 -2.47
N VAL A 28 -14.71 12.01 -1.84
CA VAL A 28 -14.18 10.78 -2.45
C VAL A 28 -14.96 10.42 -3.71
N ARG A 29 -16.30 10.37 -3.63
CA ARG A 29 -17.16 10.03 -4.78
C ARG A 29 -16.97 11.01 -5.95
N ASN A 30 -16.99 12.32 -5.67
CA ASN A 30 -16.83 13.34 -6.70
C ASN A 30 -15.44 13.28 -7.35
N THR A 31 -14.40 13.00 -6.58
CA THR A 31 -13.02 12.86 -7.10
C THR A 31 -12.88 11.62 -7.96
N LEU A 32 -13.36 10.46 -7.48
CA LEU A 32 -13.32 9.21 -8.25
C LEU A 32 -14.13 9.32 -9.54
N ALA A 33 -15.33 9.90 -9.48
CA ALA A 33 -16.13 10.15 -10.68
C ALA A 33 -15.39 11.06 -11.67
N ALA A 34 -14.77 12.15 -11.22
CA ALA A 34 -13.99 13.02 -12.10
C ALA A 34 -12.78 12.31 -12.71
N MET A 35 -12.08 11.46 -11.95
CA MET A 35 -10.94 10.71 -12.45
C MET A 35 -11.33 9.66 -13.49
N THR A 36 -12.46 8.97 -13.30
CA THR A 36 -12.85 7.80 -14.11
C THR A 36 -13.78 8.13 -15.28
N THR A 37 -14.38 9.33 -15.32
CA THR A 37 -15.32 9.73 -16.39
C THR A 37 -14.77 10.81 -17.32
N ARG A 38 -13.63 11.43 -16.98
CA ARG A 38 -13.00 12.49 -17.78
C ARG A 38 -11.77 11.99 -18.54
N GLY A 39 -10.98 12.91 -19.10
CA GLY A 39 -9.88 12.59 -20.01
C GLY A 39 -8.70 11.86 -19.37
N THR A 40 -8.58 11.83 -18.04
CA THR A 40 -7.52 11.07 -17.36
C THR A 40 -7.75 9.56 -17.31
N PHE A 41 -8.94 9.09 -17.65
CA PHE A 41 -9.20 7.66 -17.80
C PHE A 41 -9.26 7.31 -19.28
N ASP A 42 -8.60 6.22 -19.66
CA ASP A 42 -8.66 5.74 -21.02
C ASP A 42 -9.94 4.92 -21.26
N HIS A 43 -10.94 5.55 -21.87
CA HIS A 43 -12.23 4.93 -22.17
C HIS A 43 -12.18 3.88 -23.28
N VAL A 44 -11.05 3.75 -23.98
CA VAL A 44 -10.90 2.82 -25.11
C VAL A 44 -10.21 1.54 -24.67
N GLU A 45 -9.09 1.64 -23.97
CA GLU A 45 -8.25 0.49 -23.55
C GLU A 45 -8.17 0.31 -22.02
N GLY A 46 -8.79 1.19 -21.25
CA GLY A 46 -8.79 1.14 -19.80
C GLY A 46 -7.52 1.68 -19.17
N GLY A 47 -7.59 1.79 -17.85
CA GLY A 47 -6.52 2.31 -17.03
C GLY A 47 -6.48 3.84 -16.96
N LEU A 48 -5.76 4.32 -15.96
CA LEU A 48 -5.57 5.72 -15.63
C LEU A 48 -4.25 6.23 -16.21
N PHE A 49 -4.32 7.41 -16.83
CA PHE A 49 -3.16 8.22 -17.19
C PHE A 49 -2.59 8.93 -15.96
N ARG A 50 -1.27 9.04 -15.88
CA ARG A 50 -0.51 9.44 -14.68
C ARG A 50 -1.02 10.73 -14.02
N TYR A 51 -1.29 11.77 -14.80
CA TYR A 51 -1.83 13.03 -14.29
C TYR A 51 -2.54 13.83 -15.38
N SER A 52 -3.28 14.87 -14.98
CA SER A 52 -3.88 15.84 -15.89
C SER A 52 -3.01 17.07 -16.05
N THR A 53 -2.82 17.57 -17.27
CA THR A 53 -2.17 18.86 -17.52
C THR A 53 -3.10 20.02 -17.11
N THR A 54 -4.41 19.81 -17.15
CA THR A 54 -5.46 20.77 -16.75
C THR A 54 -6.03 20.49 -15.35
N ARG A 55 -6.62 21.52 -14.71
CA ARG A 55 -7.20 21.41 -13.34
C ARG A 55 -8.48 20.59 -13.25
N ASP A 56 -9.19 20.44 -14.36
CA ASP A 56 -10.50 19.81 -14.45
C ASP A 56 -10.43 18.35 -14.93
N TRP A 57 -9.25 17.75 -15.00
CA TRP A 57 -9.02 16.36 -15.43
C TRP A 57 -9.33 16.09 -16.92
N SER A 58 -9.36 17.14 -17.75
CA SER A 58 -9.77 17.01 -19.16
C SER A 58 -8.65 16.55 -20.10
N ILE A 59 -7.39 16.93 -19.86
CA ILE A 59 -6.27 16.63 -20.76
C ILE A 59 -5.21 15.84 -19.99
N PRO A 60 -5.02 14.54 -20.27
CA PRO A 60 -4.02 13.73 -19.59
C PRO A 60 -2.60 14.02 -20.08
N HIS A 61 -1.63 13.66 -19.25
CA HIS A 61 -0.31 13.23 -19.71
C HIS A 61 -0.39 11.73 -19.96
N TYR A 62 -0.23 11.29 -21.20
CA TYR A 62 -0.69 9.99 -21.69
C TYR A 62 0.14 8.76 -21.26
N GLU A 63 1.09 8.93 -20.34
CA GLU A 63 1.82 7.84 -19.70
C GLU A 63 0.89 7.09 -18.73
N LYS A 64 1.02 5.77 -18.65
CA LYS A 64 0.26 4.94 -17.69
C LYS A 64 1.21 4.10 -16.84
N MET A 65 1.19 4.34 -15.54
CA MET A 65 2.04 3.64 -14.57
C MET A 65 1.29 2.50 -13.89
N LEU A 66 1.98 1.41 -13.55
CA LEU A 66 1.44 0.35 -12.71
C LEU A 66 0.99 0.90 -11.35
N LEU A 67 1.81 1.76 -10.73
CA LEU A 67 1.57 2.32 -9.41
C LEU A 67 0.25 3.13 -9.34
N ASP A 68 0.00 3.98 -10.34
CA ASP A 68 -1.23 4.78 -10.43
C ASP A 68 -2.47 3.90 -10.62
N ASN A 69 -2.37 2.89 -11.48
CA ASN A 69 -3.49 1.96 -11.74
C ASN A 69 -3.77 1.05 -10.55
N ALA A 70 -2.74 0.53 -9.88
CA ALA A 70 -2.88 -0.21 -8.63
C ALA A 70 -3.53 0.66 -7.54
N SER A 71 -3.11 1.91 -7.42
CA SER A 71 -3.67 2.84 -6.42
C SER A 71 -5.12 3.21 -6.73
N LEU A 72 -5.47 3.40 -8.01
CA LEU A 72 -6.86 3.58 -8.44
C LEU A 72 -7.72 2.34 -8.11
N LEU A 73 -7.25 1.14 -8.46
CA LEU A 73 -7.98 -0.10 -8.20
C LEU A 73 -8.21 -0.30 -6.69
N LEU A 74 -7.19 -0.01 -5.88
CA LEU A 74 -7.30 -0.10 -4.43
C LEU A 74 -8.34 0.88 -3.88
N ILE A 75 -8.30 2.16 -4.28
CA ILE A 75 -9.24 3.16 -3.74
C ILE A 75 -10.67 2.93 -4.24
N LEU A 76 -10.86 2.43 -5.47
CA LEU A 76 -12.18 2.03 -5.98
C LEU A 76 -12.77 0.90 -5.14
N ALA A 77 -11.96 -0.11 -4.79
CA ALA A 77 -12.39 -1.20 -3.91
C ALA A 77 -12.78 -0.68 -2.51
N LYS A 78 -11.93 0.16 -1.90
CA LYS A 78 -12.21 0.74 -0.57
C LYS A 78 -13.46 1.61 -0.55
N ALA A 79 -13.65 2.42 -1.59
CA ALA A 79 -14.84 3.26 -1.73
C ALA A 79 -16.09 2.41 -1.95
N TYR A 80 -16.00 1.33 -2.75
CA TYR A 80 -17.11 0.40 -2.96
C TYR A 80 -17.51 -0.29 -1.65
N GLU A 81 -16.56 -0.84 -0.89
CA GLU A 81 -16.82 -1.45 0.43
C GLU A 81 -17.49 -0.46 1.40
N SER A 82 -17.13 0.83 1.33
CA SER A 82 -17.67 1.86 2.21
C SER A 82 -19.06 2.37 1.81
N THR A 83 -19.47 2.20 0.54
CA THR A 83 -20.66 2.88 -0.02
C THR A 83 -21.67 1.97 -0.70
N GLY A 84 -21.25 0.79 -1.19
CA GLY A 84 -22.03 -0.03 -2.10
C GLY A 84 -22.28 0.63 -3.48
N ASP A 85 -21.51 1.64 -3.87
CA ASP A 85 -21.74 2.38 -5.12
C ASP A 85 -21.32 1.55 -6.35
N ASN A 86 -22.31 0.92 -6.99
CA ASN A 86 -22.11 0.10 -8.20
C ASN A 86 -21.48 0.84 -9.39
N SER A 87 -21.48 2.18 -9.41
CA SER A 87 -20.79 2.95 -10.46
C SER A 87 -19.27 2.74 -10.45
N LEU A 88 -18.70 2.26 -9.33
CA LEU A 88 -17.27 1.99 -9.18
C LEU A 88 -16.84 0.65 -9.82
N ILE A 89 -17.78 -0.25 -10.12
CA ILE A 89 -17.49 -1.60 -10.64
C ILE A 89 -16.90 -1.54 -12.05
N ALA A 90 -17.50 -0.73 -12.95
CA ALA A 90 -17.03 -0.58 -14.32
C ALA A 90 -15.58 -0.06 -14.41
N PRO A 91 -15.20 1.06 -13.78
CA PRO A 91 -13.82 1.53 -13.80
C PRO A 91 -12.85 0.57 -13.09
N ALA A 92 -13.29 -0.16 -12.04
CA ALA A 92 -12.45 -1.17 -11.40
C ALA A 92 -12.14 -2.33 -12.36
N ASN A 93 -13.15 -2.87 -13.05
CA ASN A 93 -12.96 -3.91 -14.08
C ASN A 93 -12.01 -3.43 -15.19
N SER A 94 -12.24 -2.23 -15.71
CA SER A 94 -11.43 -1.66 -16.79
C SER A 94 -9.97 -1.42 -16.37
N THR A 95 -9.75 -0.97 -15.12
CA THR A 95 -8.40 -0.79 -14.55
C THR A 95 -7.68 -2.13 -14.38
N ALA A 96 -8.37 -3.13 -13.80
CA ALA A 96 -7.82 -4.47 -13.63
C ALA A 96 -7.55 -5.16 -14.98
N GLU A 97 -8.40 -4.96 -15.98
CA GLU A 97 -8.21 -5.47 -17.34
C GLU A 97 -6.96 -4.86 -17.99
N TYR A 98 -6.77 -3.54 -17.87
CA TYR A 98 -5.56 -2.87 -18.34
C TYR A 98 -4.30 -3.44 -17.66
N MET A 99 -4.30 -3.52 -16.34
CA MET A 99 -3.17 -4.08 -15.58
C MET A 99 -2.85 -5.50 -16.05
N ASN A 100 -3.86 -6.37 -16.18
CA ASN A 100 -3.65 -7.79 -16.49
C ASN A 100 -3.41 -8.09 -17.98
N SER A 101 -3.83 -7.21 -18.89
CA SER A 101 -3.73 -7.45 -20.33
C SER A 101 -2.58 -6.69 -20.99
N VAL A 102 -2.17 -5.55 -20.41
CA VAL A 102 -1.14 -4.68 -21.00
C VAL A 102 0.16 -4.73 -20.18
N LEU A 103 0.07 -4.59 -18.86
CA LEU A 103 1.27 -4.53 -18.01
C LEU A 103 1.70 -5.90 -17.47
N PHE A 104 0.82 -6.89 -17.41
CA PHE A 104 1.21 -8.21 -16.92
C PHE A 104 2.15 -8.91 -17.90
N VAL A 105 3.26 -9.42 -17.39
CA VAL A 105 4.30 -10.11 -18.14
C VAL A 105 4.22 -11.60 -17.78
N PRO A 106 3.61 -12.46 -18.64
CA PRO A 106 3.33 -13.85 -18.29
C PRO A 106 4.59 -14.67 -17.99
N GLU A 107 5.69 -14.38 -18.67
CA GLU A 107 6.99 -15.02 -18.47
C GLU A 107 7.60 -14.75 -17.08
N PHE A 108 7.21 -13.64 -16.44
CA PHE A 108 7.62 -13.31 -15.07
C PHE A 108 6.53 -13.56 -14.04
N GLY A 109 5.28 -13.73 -14.46
CA GLY A 109 4.12 -13.85 -13.58
C GLY A 109 3.84 -12.59 -12.75
N ALA A 110 4.30 -11.43 -13.20
CA ALA A 110 4.24 -10.15 -12.50
C ALA A 110 3.99 -8.99 -13.48
N TRP A 111 3.77 -7.77 -12.98
CA TRP A 111 3.51 -6.60 -13.80
C TRP A 111 4.76 -5.77 -14.08
N ALA A 112 4.89 -5.33 -15.32
CA ALA A 112 5.81 -4.31 -15.82
C ALA A 112 5.51 -2.93 -15.22
N GLY A 113 6.49 -2.03 -15.25
CA GLY A 113 6.45 -0.74 -14.57
C GLY A 113 5.46 0.25 -15.17
N SER A 114 5.55 0.49 -16.48
CA SER A 114 4.75 1.52 -17.15
C SER A 114 4.55 1.28 -18.64
N GLN A 115 3.66 2.07 -19.22
CA GLN A 115 3.47 2.23 -20.66
C GLN A 115 3.73 3.69 -21.03
N ASP A 116 4.55 3.91 -22.06
CA ASP A 116 4.96 5.23 -22.54
C ASP A 116 3.76 6.10 -22.98
N ALA A 117 3.97 7.41 -22.91
CA ALA A 117 3.05 8.38 -23.49
C ALA A 117 3.14 8.39 -25.02
N ASP A 118 1.98 8.47 -25.69
CA ASP A 118 1.89 8.71 -27.14
C ASP A 118 0.59 9.46 -27.48
N GLU A 119 0.67 10.76 -27.67
CA GLU A 119 -0.50 11.61 -27.96
C GLU A 119 -1.23 11.17 -29.24
N ASN A 120 -0.51 10.71 -30.26
CA ASN A 120 -1.11 10.32 -31.54
C ASN A 120 -1.85 8.99 -31.43
N TYR A 121 -1.29 8.04 -30.67
CA TYR A 121 -1.94 6.76 -30.41
C TYR A 121 -3.21 6.95 -29.58
N TYR A 122 -3.13 7.71 -28.49
CA TYR A 122 -4.27 7.89 -27.58
C TYR A 122 -5.33 8.89 -28.07
N ALA A 123 -5.01 9.73 -29.06
CA ALA A 123 -6.01 10.55 -29.77
C ALA A 123 -7.03 9.70 -30.58
N LEU A 124 -6.71 8.43 -30.88
CA LEU A 124 -7.61 7.51 -31.57
C LEU A 124 -8.73 7.07 -30.61
N ALA A 125 -9.98 7.46 -30.93
CA ALA A 125 -11.16 7.20 -30.11
C ALA A 125 -11.72 5.77 -30.27
N ALA A 126 -11.35 5.06 -31.34
CA ALA A 126 -11.84 3.72 -31.63
C ALA A 126 -10.77 2.65 -31.35
N ARG A 127 -11.15 1.60 -30.63
CA ARG A 127 -10.25 0.46 -30.32
C ARG A 127 -9.68 -0.19 -31.57
N ASP A 128 -10.47 -0.30 -32.65
CA ASP A 128 -10.01 -0.90 -33.90
C ASP A 128 -9.02 -0.02 -34.68
N GLU A 129 -8.94 1.28 -34.38
CA GLU A 129 -7.90 2.15 -34.94
C GLU A 129 -6.59 1.99 -34.18
N ARG A 130 -6.64 1.91 -32.85
CA ARG A 130 -5.48 1.64 -31.99
C ARG A 130 -4.82 0.30 -32.30
N LYS A 131 -5.62 -0.75 -32.51
CA LYS A 131 -5.15 -2.08 -32.95
C LYS A 131 -4.36 -2.08 -34.28
N LYS A 132 -4.53 -1.07 -35.13
CA LYS A 132 -3.80 -0.92 -36.40
C LYS A 132 -2.48 -0.18 -36.25
N ARG A 133 -2.17 0.31 -35.04
CA ARG A 133 -0.93 1.03 -34.73
C ARG A 133 0.00 0.15 -33.90
N VAL A 134 1.26 0.55 -33.85
CA VAL A 134 2.20 0.01 -32.87
C VAL A 134 1.81 0.60 -31.51
N PRO A 135 1.55 -0.21 -30.48
CA PRO A 135 1.22 0.31 -29.16
C PRO A 135 2.43 1.01 -28.53
N PRO A 136 2.20 1.97 -27.60
CA PRO A 136 3.29 2.60 -26.86
C PRO A 136 4.13 1.56 -26.11
N GLN A 137 5.44 1.83 -26.02
CA GLN A 137 6.40 0.90 -25.42
C GLN A 137 6.06 0.63 -23.95
N ILE A 138 6.42 -0.58 -23.50
CA ILE A 138 6.25 -1.02 -22.12
C ILE A 138 7.61 -1.05 -21.46
N ASP A 139 7.77 -0.32 -20.36
CA ASP A 139 8.91 -0.49 -19.47
C ASP A 139 8.75 -1.79 -18.70
N ARG A 140 9.55 -2.80 -19.08
CA ARG A 140 9.45 -4.17 -18.56
C ARG A 140 10.13 -4.36 -17.20
N VAL A 141 10.65 -3.30 -16.58
CA VAL A 141 11.22 -3.39 -15.24
C VAL A 141 10.14 -3.84 -14.24
N LEU A 142 10.48 -4.86 -13.44
CA LEU A 142 9.66 -5.30 -12.31
C LEU A 142 10.11 -4.57 -11.05
N TYR A 143 9.44 -3.46 -10.76
CA TYR A 143 9.57 -2.76 -9.49
C TYR A 143 8.85 -3.55 -8.39
N VAL A 144 9.58 -3.95 -7.35
CA VAL A 144 9.06 -4.85 -6.30
C VAL A 144 7.99 -4.16 -5.47
N ASP A 145 8.22 -2.91 -5.10
CA ASP A 145 7.24 -2.10 -4.42
C ASP A 145 5.94 -1.92 -5.22
N TRP A 146 6.03 -1.65 -6.53
CA TRP A 146 4.84 -1.47 -7.38
C TRP A 146 4.09 -2.78 -7.57
N ASN A 147 4.80 -3.89 -7.75
CA ASN A 147 4.18 -5.21 -7.78
C ASN A 147 3.55 -5.59 -6.43
N GLY A 148 4.20 -5.24 -5.31
CA GLY A 148 3.63 -5.36 -3.98
C GLY A 148 2.29 -4.62 -3.89
N ARG A 149 2.25 -3.34 -4.28
CA ARG A 149 1.02 -2.52 -4.29
C ARG A 149 -0.03 -3.04 -5.26
N ALA A 150 0.35 -3.47 -6.46
CA ALA A 150 -0.55 -4.05 -7.46
C ALA A 150 -1.19 -5.35 -6.97
N SER A 151 -0.41 -6.27 -6.40
CA SER A 151 -0.92 -7.47 -5.75
C SER A 151 -1.87 -7.14 -4.61
N ALA A 152 -1.50 -6.18 -3.75
CA ALA A 152 -2.35 -5.74 -2.67
C ALA A 152 -3.70 -5.16 -3.15
N ALA A 153 -3.69 -4.41 -4.25
CA ALA A 153 -4.88 -3.85 -4.88
C ALA A 153 -5.75 -4.94 -5.50
N MET A 154 -5.16 -5.87 -6.27
CA MET A 154 -5.83 -7.01 -6.88
C MET A 154 -6.50 -7.92 -5.85
N ILE A 155 -5.81 -8.20 -4.74
CA ILE A 155 -6.36 -8.99 -3.63
C ILE A 155 -7.56 -8.29 -3.00
N ARG A 156 -7.43 -6.99 -2.68
CA ARG A 156 -8.53 -6.24 -2.06
C ARG A 156 -9.73 -6.10 -3.00
N ALA A 157 -9.49 -5.67 -4.24
CA ALA A 157 -10.53 -5.53 -5.25
C ALA A 157 -11.19 -6.88 -5.56
N GLY A 158 -10.42 -7.96 -5.62
CA GLY A 158 -10.94 -9.30 -5.82
C GLY A 158 -11.92 -9.73 -4.73
N ARG A 159 -11.66 -9.37 -3.47
CA ARG A 159 -12.63 -9.60 -2.38
C ARG A 159 -13.82 -8.65 -2.46
N ALA A 160 -13.59 -7.35 -2.64
CA ALA A 160 -14.62 -6.33 -2.66
C ALA A 160 -15.66 -6.53 -3.79
N PHE A 161 -15.20 -6.93 -4.97
CA PHE A 161 -16.04 -7.10 -6.17
C PHE A 161 -16.38 -8.56 -6.49
N GLU A 162 -16.13 -9.49 -5.55
CA GLU A 162 -16.41 -10.92 -5.70
C GLU A 162 -15.75 -11.52 -6.96
N LYS A 163 -14.48 -11.17 -7.20
CA LYS A 163 -13.64 -11.67 -8.30
C LYS A 163 -12.50 -12.55 -7.75
N PRO A 164 -12.75 -13.83 -7.41
CA PRO A 164 -11.73 -14.73 -6.84
C PRO A 164 -10.50 -14.91 -7.75
N GLN A 165 -10.67 -14.76 -9.06
CA GLN A 165 -9.56 -14.75 -10.01
C GLN A 165 -8.59 -13.59 -9.79
N TRP A 166 -9.06 -12.42 -9.35
CA TRP A 166 -8.18 -11.28 -9.06
C TRP A 166 -7.36 -11.50 -7.80
N VAL A 167 -7.97 -12.14 -6.78
CA VAL A 167 -7.24 -12.58 -5.58
C VAL A 167 -6.12 -13.53 -5.98
N SER A 168 -6.44 -14.53 -6.81
CA SER A 168 -5.48 -15.54 -7.28
C SER A 168 -4.32 -14.91 -8.05
N ILE A 169 -4.60 -13.98 -8.98
CA ILE A 169 -3.56 -13.25 -9.73
C ILE A 169 -2.64 -12.48 -8.77
N GLY A 170 -3.21 -11.72 -7.82
CA GLY A 170 -2.41 -10.94 -6.87
C GLY A 170 -1.52 -11.79 -5.96
N VAL A 171 -2.04 -12.92 -5.46
CA VAL A 171 -1.27 -13.86 -4.62
C VAL A 171 -0.17 -14.55 -5.43
N ASN A 172 -0.46 -15.02 -6.63
CA ASN A 172 0.53 -15.68 -7.48
C ASN A 172 1.66 -14.71 -7.88
N ALA A 173 1.33 -13.47 -8.22
CA ALA A 173 2.33 -12.45 -8.52
C ALA A 173 3.26 -12.17 -7.33
N LEU A 174 2.75 -12.15 -6.08
CA LEU A 174 3.62 -12.03 -4.90
C LEU A 174 4.57 -13.22 -4.76
N ALA A 175 4.13 -14.43 -5.10
CA ALA A 175 4.96 -15.62 -5.02
C ALA A 175 6.09 -15.55 -6.06
N GLU A 176 5.76 -15.20 -7.30
CA GLU A 176 6.73 -15.05 -8.39
C GLU A 176 7.76 -13.94 -8.13
N VAL A 177 7.30 -12.79 -7.64
CA VAL A 177 8.19 -11.70 -7.23
C VAL A 177 9.11 -12.16 -6.11
N PHE A 178 8.64 -12.90 -5.12
CA PHE A 178 9.54 -13.39 -4.07
C PHE A 178 10.62 -14.31 -4.60
N ASP A 179 10.23 -15.28 -5.42
CA ASP A 179 11.14 -16.29 -5.97
C ASP A 179 12.27 -15.66 -6.79
N LYS A 180 11.95 -14.61 -7.56
CA LYS A 180 12.91 -13.92 -8.43
C LYS A 180 13.69 -12.83 -7.73
N CYS A 181 13.05 -12.08 -6.83
CA CYS A 181 13.56 -10.81 -6.33
C CYS A 181 14.09 -10.86 -4.89
N PHE A 182 13.94 -11.97 -4.17
CA PHE A 182 14.39 -12.08 -2.79
C PHE A 182 15.70 -12.84 -2.66
N HIS A 183 16.62 -12.27 -1.88
CA HIS A 183 17.79 -12.97 -1.39
C HIS A 183 17.95 -12.72 0.12
N PHE A 184 18.25 -13.78 0.87
CA PHE A 184 18.22 -13.73 2.35
C PHE A 184 19.20 -12.70 2.95
N SER A 185 20.36 -12.49 2.30
CA SER A 185 21.40 -11.59 2.81
C SER A 185 21.15 -10.13 2.46
N THR A 186 20.62 -9.84 1.28
CA THR A 186 20.52 -8.49 0.69
C THR A 186 19.10 -7.93 0.74
N GLY A 187 18.07 -8.79 0.74
CA GLY A 187 16.66 -8.39 0.83
C GLY A 187 15.95 -8.54 -0.50
N LEU A 188 15.10 -7.58 -0.84
CA LEU A 188 14.39 -7.52 -2.11
C LEU A 188 15.16 -6.64 -3.11
N ALA A 189 14.96 -6.91 -4.40
CA ALA A 189 15.52 -6.16 -5.52
C ALA A 189 14.55 -6.03 -6.69
N HIS A 190 14.65 -4.96 -7.46
CA HIS A 190 13.97 -4.87 -8.76
C HIS A 190 14.49 -5.93 -9.71
N PHE A 191 13.73 -6.28 -10.74
CA PHE A 191 14.14 -7.31 -11.71
C PHE A 191 13.98 -6.79 -13.14
N TYR A 192 15.06 -6.83 -13.89
CA TYR A 192 15.12 -6.47 -15.30
C TYR A 192 16.35 -7.10 -15.95
N ASP A 193 16.43 -7.11 -17.28
CA ASP A 193 17.54 -7.73 -18.03
C ASP A 193 17.86 -9.19 -17.63
N GLY A 194 16.85 -9.92 -17.11
CA GLY A 194 16.96 -11.31 -16.70
C GLY A 194 17.62 -11.54 -15.33
N ALA A 195 17.89 -10.49 -14.55
CA ALA A 195 18.50 -10.62 -13.23
C ALA A 195 17.92 -9.63 -12.19
N PRO A 196 18.11 -9.88 -10.89
CA PRO A 196 17.76 -8.90 -9.87
C PRO A 196 18.82 -7.79 -9.79
N HIS A 197 18.34 -6.56 -9.70
CA HIS A 197 19.10 -5.32 -9.65
C HIS A 197 18.53 -4.39 -8.57
N VAL A 198 19.32 -3.43 -8.09
CA VAL A 198 18.88 -2.43 -7.10
C VAL A 198 18.34 -3.08 -5.82
N TRP A 199 19.26 -3.49 -4.94
CA TRP A 199 18.92 -4.22 -3.72
C TRP A 199 18.65 -3.31 -2.52
N GLY A 200 17.79 -3.78 -1.63
CA GLY A 200 17.74 -3.28 -0.25
C GLY A 200 17.17 -1.86 -0.12
N LEU A 201 16.16 -1.54 -0.91
CA LEU A 201 15.34 -0.35 -0.69
C LEU A 201 14.28 -0.64 0.39
N ALA A 202 14.06 0.34 1.26
CA ALA A 202 13.04 0.24 2.30
C ALA A 202 11.64 0.15 1.68
N HIS A 203 11.34 0.96 0.66
CA HIS A 203 10.03 0.98 0.02
C HIS A 203 9.60 -0.37 -0.58
N ASP A 204 10.55 -1.13 -1.14
CA ASP A 204 10.30 -2.49 -1.65
C ASP A 204 9.84 -3.41 -0.52
N THR A 205 10.57 -3.37 0.60
CA THR A 205 10.27 -4.21 1.77
C THR A 205 8.93 -3.82 2.41
N ILE A 206 8.63 -2.52 2.50
CA ILE A 206 7.39 -2.00 3.08
C ILE A 206 6.18 -2.43 2.23
N SER A 207 6.23 -2.13 0.93
CA SER A 207 5.09 -2.39 0.02
C SER A 207 4.86 -3.88 -0.16
N TYR A 208 5.91 -4.68 -0.36
CA TYR A 208 5.80 -6.13 -0.50
C TYR A 208 5.37 -6.81 0.82
N GLY A 209 5.92 -6.38 1.95
CA GLY A 209 5.55 -6.91 3.27
C GLY A 209 4.09 -6.61 3.64
N ALA A 210 3.62 -5.39 3.37
CA ALA A 210 2.21 -5.03 3.54
C ALA A 210 1.28 -5.85 2.63
N ALA A 211 1.73 -6.18 1.42
CA ALA A 211 0.99 -7.05 0.50
C ALA A 211 0.95 -8.51 0.99
N CYS A 212 2.04 -9.01 1.59
CA CYS A 212 2.04 -10.33 2.24
C CYS A 212 0.99 -10.40 3.37
N LEU A 213 0.92 -9.39 4.24
CA LEU A 213 -0.11 -9.34 5.29
C LEU A 213 -1.52 -9.38 4.68
N ARG A 214 -1.73 -8.73 3.53
CA ARG A 214 -3.01 -8.75 2.82
C ARG A 214 -3.32 -10.12 2.21
N ALA A 215 -2.32 -10.78 1.65
CA ALA A 215 -2.45 -12.15 1.15
C ALA A 215 -2.83 -13.11 2.28
N PHE A 216 -2.23 -12.97 3.47
CA PHE A 216 -2.63 -13.72 4.66
C PHE A 216 -4.12 -13.52 4.99
N HIS A 217 -4.58 -12.27 5.12
CA HIS A 217 -6.00 -12.01 5.42
C HIS A 217 -6.97 -12.51 4.35
N ALA A 218 -6.53 -12.64 3.10
CA ALA A 218 -7.37 -13.12 2.01
C ALA A 218 -7.39 -14.65 1.88
N THR A 219 -6.35 -15.34 2.34
CA THR A 219 -6.13 -16.77 2.08
C THR A 219 -6.11 -17.64 3.35
N GLY A 220 -5.83 -17.04 4.51
CA GLY A 220 -5.55 -17.77 5.75
C GLY A 220 -4.20 -18.49 5.78
N ASP A 221 -3.39 -18.40 4.72
CA ASP A 221 -2.12 -19.12 4.63
C ASP A 221 -1.03 -18.40 5.46
N MET A 222 -0.63 -19.07 6.54
CA MET A 222 0.37 -18.59 7.51
C MET A 222 1.73 -18.27 6.90
N MET A 223 2.08 -18.88 5.76
CA MET A 223 3.31 -18.57 5.03
C MET A 223 3.43 -17.06 4.75
N TRP A 224 2.32 -16.41 4.39
CA TRP A 224 2.29 -14.99 4.08
C TRP A 224 2.45 -14.12 5.32
N LEU A 225 1.86 -14.52 6.46
CA LEU A 225 2.04 -13.82 7.73
C LEU A 225 3.50 -13.92 8.20
N GLU A 226 4.08 -15.11 8.14
CA GLU A 226 5.49 -15.33 8.47
C GLU A 226 6.43 -14.54 7.58
N ARG A 227 6.15 -14.47 6.27
CA ARG A 227 6.94 -13.68 5.32
C ARG A 227 6.87 -12.18 5.64
N SER A 228 5.68 -11.66 5.89
CA SER A 228 5.46 -10.28 6.34
C SER A 228 6.26 -9.99 7.62
N GLN A 229 6.18 -10.87 8.61
CA GLN A 229 6.93 -10.74 9.88
C GLN A 229 8.44 -10.75 9.67
N LYS A 230 8.97 -11.68 8.89
CA LYS A 230 10.42 -11.79 8.61
C LYS A 230 10.94 -10.54 7.90
N LEU A 231 10.18 -10.00 6.94
CA LEU A 231 10.53 -8.78 6.23
C LEU A 231 10.49 -7.55 7.15
N ALA A 232 9.48 -7.43 8.01
CA ALA A 232 9.39 -6.34 8.98
C ALA A 232 10.58 -6.36 9.95
N HIS A 233 10.90 -7.54 10.51
CA HIS A 233 12.07 -7.70 11.38
C HIS A 233 13.38 -7.37 10.66
N ARG A 234 13.53 -7.78 9.40
CA ARG A 234 14.70 -7.43 8.59
C ARG A 234 14.80 -5.92 8.38
N LEU A 235 13.71 -5.27 7.98
CA LEU A 235 13.68 -3.82 7.73
C LEU A 235 14.08 -3.05 9.00
N ILE A 236 13.48 -3.40 10.14
CA ILE A 236 13.82 -2.81 11.44
C ILE A 236 15.30 -3.03 11.78
N ALA A 237 15.82 -4.24 11.57
CA ALA A 237 17.22 -4.54 11.91
C ALA A 237 18.25 -3.84 11.01
N THR A 238 17.89 -3.51 9.76
CA THR A 238 18.85 -3.04 8.75
C THR A 238 18.74 -1.55 8.45
N HIS A 239 17.53 -0.99 8.46
CA HIS A 239 17.26 0.39 8.03
C HIS A 239 16.99 1.34 9.21
N ASN A 240 16.82 0.84 10.43
CA ASN A 240 16.67 1.70 11.59
C ASN A 240 18.04 2.26 12.02
N THR A 241 18.14 3.58 12.01
CA THR A 241 19.36 4.35 12.31
C THR A 241 19.92 4.07 13.71
N ALA A 242 19.05 3.84 14.69
CA ALA A 242 19.43 3.60 16.09
C ALA A 242 20.26 2.32 16.28
N PHE A 243 20.11 1.32 15.39
CA PHE A 243 20.83 0.05 15.51
C PHE A 243 22.23 0.06 14.87
N ARG A 244 22.61 1.12 14.13
CA ARG A 244 23.89 1.16 13.40
C ARG A 244 25.05 1.74 14.21
N ASN A 245 24.80 2.54 15.25
CA ASN A 245 25.86 3.25 15.98
C ASN A 245 26.47 2.46 17.16
N GLY A 246 26.07 1.21 17.40
CA GLY A 246 26.64 0.37 18.49
C GLY A 246 26.31 0.85 19.91
N GLU A 247 25.81 2.06 20.08
CA GLU A 247 25.15 2.53 21.29
C GLU A 247 23.75 1.94 21.32
N ARG A 248 23.40 1.21 22.38
CA ARG A 248 22.00 0.87 22.70
C ARG A 248 21.26 2.16 23.05
N GLY A 249 20.95 2.96 22.05
CA GLY A 249 20.24 4.22 22.19
C GLY A 249 18.74 4.02 22.01
N GLU A 250 17.96 4.39 23.03
CA GLU A 250 16.52 4.59 22.94
C GLU A 250 16.21 5.84 22.09
N TYR A 251 16.45 5.80 20.78
CA TYR A 251 16.14 6.92 19.89
C TYR A 251 14.84 6.65 19.13
N VAL A 252 13.74 6.97 19.79
CA VAL A 252 12.44 7.16 19.14
C VAL A 252 12.54 8.40 18.25
N GLY A 253 12.14 8.29 16.98
CA GLY A 253 11.95 9.45 16.08
C GLY A 253 13.01 9.68 15.01
N GLU A 254 13.99 8.80 14.84
CA GLU A 254 14.99 8.92 13.76
C GLU A 254 14.54 8.32 12.41
N GLY A 255 13.48 7.51 12.40
CA GLY A 255 12.92 6.91 11.20
C GLY A 255 13.75 5.78 10.58
N LEU A 256 13.24 5.22 9.50
CA LEU A 256 13.88 4.20 8.66
C LEU A 256 14.59 4.87 7.49
N LEU A 257 15.87 4.54 7.29
CA LEU A 257 16.63 4.90 6.10
C LEU A 257 15.96 4.34 4.84
N THR A 258 16.05 5.07 3.73
CA THR A 258 15.51 4.67 2.42
C THR A 258 16.22 3.48 1.79
N ARG A 259 17.52 3.33 2.06
CA ARG A 259 18.35 2.23 1.56
C ARG A 259 19.55 2.02 2.46
N LEU A 260 20.25 0.91 2.23
CA LEU A 260 21.56 0.67 2.82
C LEU A 260 22.66 1.36 2.01
N PRO A 261 23.65 1.99 2.65
CA PRO A 261 24.80 2.55 1.94
C PRO A 261 25.65 1.43 1.35
N ALA A 262 26.18 1.66 0.17
CA ALA A 262 27.09 0.77 -0.53
C ALA A 262 28.52 1.31 -0.50
N SER A 263 29.51 0.42 -0.53
CA SER A 263 30.93 0.82 -0.48
C SER A 263 31.38 1.64 -1.69
N ASP A 264 30.66 1.52 -2.80
CA ASP A 264 30.87 2.20 -4.08
C ASP A 264 29.90 3.38 -4.30
N ASP A 265 29.15 3.78 -3.27
CA ASP A 265 28.26 4.93 -3.37
C ASP A 265 29.03 6.20 -3.78
N PRO A 266 28.56 6.93 -4.81
CA PRO A 266 29.11 8.23 -5.13
C PRO A 266 28.99 9.18 -3.91
N PRO A 267 29.87 10.19 -3.78
CA PRO A 267 29.85 11.09 -2.60
C PRO A 267 28.48 11.74 -2.32
N GLY A 268 27.70 12.07 -3.36
CA GLY A 268 26.36 12.64 -3.22
C GLY A 268 25.29 11.66 -2.71
N PHE A 269 25.58 10.36 -2.71
CA PHE A 269 24.70 9.30 -2.23
C PHE A 269 25.24 8.63 -0.95
N ALA A 270 26.48 8.91 -0.53
CA ALA A 270 27.09 8.29 0.65
C ALA A 270 26.29 8.48 1.95
N ARG A 271 25.46 9.53 2.03
CA ARG A 271 24.49 9.74 3.11
C ARG A 271 23.11 9.26 2.68
N THR A 272 22.66 8.18 3.30
CA THR A 272 21.28 7.70 3.19
C THR A 272 20.41 8.46 4.19
N GLU A 273 19.26 8.96 3.75
CA GLU A 273 18.31 9.68 4.61
C GLU A 273 16.98 8.92 4.71
N PRO A 274 16.27 9.04 5.84
CA PRO A 274 14.90 8.57 5.95
C PRO A 274 13.94 9.36 5.06
N ASP A 275 12.92 8.69 4.53
CA ASP A 275 11.85 9.33 3.76
C ASP A 275 10.53 9.40 4.56
N PHE A 276 9.80 10.50 4.39
CA PHE A 276 8.56 10.76 5.12
C PHE A 276 7.46 9.75 4.76
N HIS A 277 7.23 9.51 3.47
CA HIS A 277 6.16 8.62 3.03
C HIS A 277 6.46 7.16 3.35
N GLU A 278 7.70 6.72 3.15
CA GLU A 278 8.17 5.39 3.57
C GLU A 278 7.91 5.14 5.05
N ASN A 279 8.28 6.08 5.92
CA ASN A 279 8.05 5.93 7.36
C ASN A 279 6.56 5.91 7.71
N ALA A 280 5.73 6.71 7.03
CA ALA A 280 4.28 6.67 7.21
C ALA A 280 3.68 5.30 6.78
N TYR A 281 4.08 4.76 5.62
CA TYR A 281 3.61 3.46 5.17
C TYR A 281 4.14 2.31 6.04
N ALA A 282 5.39 2.40 6.50
CA ALA A 282 5.98 1.44 7.44
C ALA A 282 5.22 1.42 8.76
N ALA A 283 4.90 2.60 9.32
CA ALA A 283 4.10 2.72 10.54
C ALA A 283 2.72 2.05 10.39
N LEU A 284 2.04 2.30 9.28
CA LEU A 284 0.75 1.69 8.97
C LEU A 284 0.86 0.16 8.88
N TRP A 285 1.87 -0.35 8.17
CA TRP A 285 2.11 -1.78 8.02
C TRP A 285 2.45 -2.45 9.36
N PHE A 286 3.40 -1.90 10.13
CA PHE A 286 3.80 -2.44 11.42
C PHE A 286 2.65 -2.46 12.42
N THR A 287 1.83 -1.41 12.44
CA THR A 287 0.63 -1.35 13.30
C THR A 287 -0.33 -2.50 13.00
N ARG A 288 -0.68 -2.69 11.73
CA ARG A 288 -1.58 -3.78 11.29
C ARG A 288 -0.97 -5.16 11.53
N LEU A 289 0.33 -5.32 11.27
CA LEU A 289 1.03 -6.59 11.48
C LEU A 289 1.10 -6.96 12.97
N ALA A 290 1.29 -5.99 13.86
CA ALA A 290 1.29 -6.21 15.30
C ALA A 290 -0.08 -6.64 15.86
N GLN A 291 -1.17 -6.38 15.14
CA GLN A 291 -2.50 -6.88 15.48
C GLN A 291 -2.71 -8.33 15.01
N ALA A 292 -2.07 -8.74 13.92
CA ALA A 292 -2.20 -10.07 13.33
C ALA A 292 -1.28 -11.14 13.96
N ILE A 293 -0.18 -10.75 14.60
CA ILE A 293 0.78 -11.68 15.20
C ILE A 293 0.38 -12.02 16.64
N PRO A 294 0.42 -13.31 17.07
CA PRO A 294 0.09 -13.70 18.44
C PRO A 294 1.24 -13.48 19.45
N ASN A 295 2.51 -13.57 19.02
CA ASN A 295 3.69 -13.48 19.89
C ASN A 295 3.88 -12.06 20.47
N MET A 296 3.75 -11.92 21.79
CA MET A 296 3.78 -10.62 22.47
C MET A 296 5.08 -9.82 22.26
N ASP A 297 6.24 -10.47 22.28
CA ASP A 297 7.53 -9.79 22.10
C ASP A 297 7.65 -9.17 20.69
N SER A 298 7.28 -9.95 19.67
CA SER A 298 7.26 -9.48 18.28
C SER A 298 6.26 -8.34 18.09
N ARG A 299 5.08 -8.43 18.72
CA ARG A 299 4.08 -7.34 18.71
C ARG A 299 4.65 -6.07 19.33
N GLY A 300 5.30 -6.18 20.49
CA GLY A 300 5.92 -5.04 21.18
C GLY A 300 6.97 -4.35 20.31
N ARG A 301 7.85 -5.12 19.66
CA ARG A 301 8.88 -4.60 18.74
C ARG A 301 8.27 -3.88 17.54
N LEU A 302 7.24 -4.46 16.91
CA LEU A 302 6.55 -3.85 15.78
C LEU A 302 5.84 -2.56 16.17
N ARG A 303 5.17 -2.53 17.33
CA ARG A 303 4.54 -1.32 17.84
C ARG A 303 5.55 -0.22 18.14
N LEU A 304 6.69 -0.55 18.73
CA LEU A 304 7.77 0.40 18.95
C LEU A 304 8.33 0.95 17.64
N ALA A 305 8.52 0.10 16.63
CA ALA A 305 8.95 0.52 15.30
C ALA A 305 7.92 1.43 14.61
N ALA A 306 6.63 1.12 14.73
CA ALA A 306 5.56 1.97 14.24
C ALA A 306 5.58 3.35 14.92
N HIS A 307 5.70 3.37 16.25
CA HIS A 307 5.81 4.60 17.03
C HIS A 307 7.01 5.45 16.62
N SER A 308 8.19 4.84 16.44
CA SER A 308 9.39 5.58 16.02
C SER A 308 9.23 6.18 14.62
N SER A 309 8.61 5.44 13.69
CA SER A 309 8.35 5.92 12.32
C SER A 309 7.33 7.07 12.31
N LEU A 310 6.30 7.00 13.16
CA LEU A 310 5.34 8.09 13.35
C LEU A 310 5.98 9.32 13.99
N ALA A 311 6.84 9.15 15.01
CA ALA A 311 7.57 10.24 15.64
C ALA A 311 8.49 10.96 14.65
N PHE A 312 9.16 10.21 13.76
CA PHE A 312 9.93 10.79 12.66
C PHE A 312 9.04 11.67 11.76
N CYS A 313 7.91 11.13 11.29
CA CYS A 313 6.97 11.89 10.46
C CYS A 313 6.43 13.13 11.19
N HIS A 314 6.14 13.00 12.49
CA HIS A 314 5.60 14.10 13.29
C HIS A 314 6.52 15.32 13.31
N SER A 315 7.84 15.13 13.25
CA SER A 315 8.81 16.24 13.25
C SER A 315 8.70 17.18 12.03
N SER A 316 8.07 16.74 10.94
CA SER A 316 8.07 17.46 9.65
C SER A 316 6.72 17.45 8.93
N HIS A 317 5.65 16.90 9.51
CA HIS A 317 4.37 16.71 8.82
C HIS A 317 3.75 18.01 8.27
N GLU A 318 4.00 19.14 8.92
CA GLU A 318 3.49 20.45 8.50
C GLU A 318 4.03 20.89 7.12
N LEU A 319 5.18 20.34 6.70
CA LEU A 319 5.79 20.64 5.40
C LEU A 319 5.08 19.92 4.23
N PHE A 320 4.28 18.90 4.52
CA PHE A 320 3.72 18.02 3.49
C PHE A 320 2.24 18.31 3.15
N ASP A 321 1.53 19.14 3.92
CA ASP A 321 0.12 19.49 3.67
C ASP A 321 -0.74 18.23 3.35
N ILE A 322 -1.46 18.20 2.23
CA ILE A 322 -2.24 17.03 1.78
C ILE A 322 -1.38 15.77 1.56
N LEU A 323 -0.08 15.91 1.28
CA LEU A 323 0.85 14.78 1.17
C LEU A 323 1.18 14.16 2.54
N ALA A 324 0.78 14.76 3.65
CA ALA A 324 0.85 14.15 4.98
C ALA A 324 -0.28 13.11 5.24
N SER A 325 -1.19 12.92 4.29
CA SER A 325 -2.32 11.99 4.42
C SER A 325 -1.96 10.56 4.86
N PRO A 326 -0.92 9.88 4.32
CA PRO A 326 -0.56 8.55 4.80
C PRO A 326 -0.06 8.55 6.25
N TYR A 327 0.60 9.61 6.71
CA TYR A 327 1.00 9.77 8.12
C TYR A 327 -0.24 9.93 9.01
N ALA A 328 -1.19 10.79 8.63
CA ALA A 328 -2.41 10.97 9.39
C ALA A 328 -3.23 9.68 9.51
N LEU A 329 -3.32 8.88 8.44
CA LEU A 329 -3.97 7.58 8.46
C LEU A 329 -3.23 6.59 9.36
N ALA A 330 -1.89 6.50 9.23
CA ALA A 330 -1.07 5.64 10.07
C ALA A 330 -1.18 5.98 11.57
N LEU A 331 -1.20 7.28 11.89
CA LEU A 331 -1.37 7.75 13.27
C LEU A 331 -2.74 7.38 13.83
N ALA A 332 -3.82 7.59 13.05
CA ALA A 332 -5.17 7.25 13.46
C ALA A 332 -5.28 5.74 13.81
N GLU A 333 -4.85 4.86 12.90
CA GLU A 333 -4.89 3.41 13.14
C GLU A 333 -3.99 2.99 14.32
N TYR A 334 -2.83 3.62 14.49
CA TYR A 334 -1.96 3.35 15.64
C TYR A 334 -2.64 3.69 16.97
N LEU A 335 -3.30 4.84 17.07
CA LEU A 335 -4.02 5.24 18.28
C LEU A 335 -5.22 4.32 18.56
N GLU A 336 -6.01 3.98 17.54
CA GLU A 336 -7.15 3.06 17.64
C GLU A 336 -6.73 1.63 18.05
N SER A 337 -5.56 1.16 17.58
CA SER A 337 -5.01 -0.13 17.99
C SER A 337 -4.58 -0.16 19.47
N SER A 338 -4.33 1.01 20.06
CA SER A 338 -3.86 1.16 21.44
C SER A 338 -5.04 1.17 22.42
N THR A 339 -6.17 1.77 22.04
CA THR A 339 -7.40 1.80 22.84
C THR A 339 -8.08 0.43 22.89
N THR A 340 -8.12 -0.29 21.78
CA THR A 340 -8.65 -1.67 21.72
C THR A 340 -7.81 -2.67 22.52
N ALA A 341 -6.50 -2.44 22.68
CA ALA A 341 -5.67 -3.27 23.55
C ALA A 341 -6.00 -3.10 25.05
N HIS A 342 -6.39 -1.90 25.47
CA HIS A 342 -6.86 -1.64 26.84
C HIS A 342 -8.25 -2.23 27.11
N GLN A 343 -9.14 -2.29 26.11
CA GLN A 343 -10.46 -2.92 26.23
C GLN A 343 -10.42 -4.47 26.15
N ARG A 344 -9.27 -5.07 25.82
CA ARG A 344 -9.07 -6.54 25.84
C ARG A 344 -8.40 -7.04 27.12
N GLN A 345 -8.19 -6.18 28.12
CA GLN A 345 -8.02 -6.67 29.49
C GLN A 345 -9.43 -6.87 30.05
N PRO A 346 -9.83 -8.10 30.43
CA PRO A 346 -11.08 -8.24 31.18
C PRO A 346 -10.94 -7.35 32.41
N ASP A 347 -11.95 -6.54 32.72
CA ASP A 347 -11.94 -5.75 33.96
C ASP A 347 -11.69 -6.73 35.11
N VAL A 348 -10.63 -6.50 35.87
CA VAL A 348 -10.27 -7.37 36.99
C VAL A 348 -10.76 -6.69 38.25
N GLU A 349 -11.78 -7.27 38.87
CA GLU A 349 -12.23 -6.83 40.19
C GLU A 349 -11.39 -7.50 41.27
N CYS A 350 -10.79 -6.69 42.14
CA CYS A 350 -10.00 -7.16 43.26
C CYS A 350 -10.71 -6.81 44.57
N GLU A 351 -11.23 -7.82 45.27
CA GLU A 351 -11.80 -7.70 46.62
C GLU A 351 -11.05 -8.61 47.59
N GLY A 352 -10.68 -8.09 48.76
CA GLY A 352 -10.02 -8.89 49.80
C GLY A 352 -8.67 -9.52 49.43
N GLY A 353 -7.99 -9.01 48.39
CA GLY A 353 -6.70 -9.53 47.92
C GLY A 353 -6.79 -10.65 46.88
N VAL A 354 -7.99 -10.93 46.35
CA VAL A 354 -8.19 -11.89 45.25
C VAL A 354 -8.77 -11.15 44.05
N CYS A 355 -8.15 -11.33 42.89
CA CYS A 355 -8.51 -10.65 41.65
C CYS A 355 -9.17 -11.64 40.68
N ARG A 356 -10.35 -11.28 40.12
CA ARG A 356 -11.10 -12.12 39.16
C ARG A 356 -11.60 -11.29 37.95
N PRO A 357 -11.77 -11.90 36.76
CA PRO A 357 -12.39 -11.24 35.60
C PRO A 357 -13.85 -10.86 35.89
N SER A 358 -14.29 -9.66 35.49
CA SER A 358 -15.66 -9.17 35.65
C SER A 358 -16.62 -9.87 34.67
N GLU A 359 -17.82 -10.21 35.15
CA GLU A 359 -18.81 -10.98 34.37
C GLU A 359 -19.67 -10.12 33.43
N HIS A 360 -19.27 -8.89 33.07
CA HIS A 360 -20.16 -7.92 32.38
C HIS A 360 -19.74 -7.46 30.97
N ALA A 361 -18.74 -8.08 30.35
CA ALA A 361 -18.28 -7.67 29.02
C ALA A 361 -18.85 -8.54 27.88
N ASP A 362 -20.15 -8.41 27.59
CA ASP A 362 -20.71 -8.92 26.32
C ASP A 362 -21.71 -7.92 25.72
N SER A 363 -21.20 -6.83 25.13
CA SER A 363 -21.85 -6.11 24.02
C SER A 363 -20.92 -5.08 23.36
N VAL A 364 -19.82 -5.53 22.75
CA VAL A 364 -19.05 -4.65 21.86
C VAL A 364 -19.36 -5.01 20.41
N ARG A 365 -20.03 -4.10 19.71
CA ARG A 365 -20.31 -4.17 18.27
C ARG A 365 -19.00 -4.40 17.50
N SER A 366 -18.95 -5.44 16.70
CA SER A 366 -17.89 -5.67 15.73
C SER A 366 -17.79 -4.48 14.76
N HIS A 367 -16.60 -3.90 14.64
CA HIS A 367 -16.29 -2.96 13.56
C HIS A 367 -16.27 -3.73 12.23
N PRO A 368 -16.90 -3.19 11.16
CA PRO A 368 -17.11 -3.92 9.91
C PRO A 368 -15.82 -4.22 9.11
N TYR A 369 -14.67 -3.70 9.54
CA TYR A 369 -13.38 -3.91 8.85
C TYR A 369 -12.67 -5.22 9.20
N TRP A 370 -13.15 -5.96 10.21
CA TRP A 370 -12.48 -7.18 10.71
C TRP A 370 -13.44 -8.33 10.97
N ALA A 371 -14.51 -8.45 10.19
CA ALA A 371 -15.29 -9.68 10.19
C ALA A 371 -14.50 -10.78 9.45
N GLU A 372 -13.87 -11.67 10.22
CA GLU A 372 -13.54 -13.01 9.73
C GLU A 372 -14.85 -13.78 9.44
N PRO A 373 -14.85 -14.72 8.46
CA PRO A 373 -16.03 -15.51 8.13
C PRO A 373 -16.49 -16.44 9.26
#